data_AF-A0AAV7N3G8-F1
#
_entry.id   AF-A0AAV7N3G8-F1
#
_cell.length_a   1.000
_cell.length_b   1.000
_cell.length_c   1.000
_cell.angle_alpha   90.00
_cell.angle_beta   90.00
_cell.angle_gamma   90.00
#
_symmetry.space_group_name_H-M   'P 1'
#
loop_
_entity.id
_entity.type
_entity.pdbx_description
1 polymer ?
#
loop_
_entity_poly.entity_id
_entity_poly.type
_entity_poly.pdbx_seq_one_letter_code
_entity_poly.pdbx_strand_id
1 'polypeptide(L)'
;MWSYIVFPQVEDLPTVKGDFYALGHIPNIMGAIDGSHVALVHPHRSEQVYRNRKSYHSMNVQMVCLADQYISHVNAMFPGSVHEAYILRNSSIPYVVPFLQEDGPDGSVVAAVEPVDSDEEEAEEEDMQNRD
;
A
#
# COMPACT_ATOMS: atom_id res chain seq x y z
N MET A 1 -15.12 1.59 22.30
CA MET A 1 -15.36 2.00 20.90
C MET A 1 -14.48 1.12 20.04
N TRP A 2 -15.02 0.47 19.01
CA TRP A 2 -14.24 -0.39 18.12
C TRP A 2 -13.44 0.47 17.14
N SER A 3 -12.14 0.21 16.99
CA SER A 3 -11.30 0.81 15.96
C SER A 3 -10.92 -0.27 14.97
N TYR A 4 -11.23 -0.05 13.69
CA TYR A 4 -11.06 -1.06 12.64
C TYR A 4 -9.78 -0.88 11.83
N ILE A 5 -9.19 0.32 11.83
CA ILE A 5 -7.94 0.64 11.14
C ILE A 5 -6.97 1.12 12.21
N VAL A 6 -6.07 0.23 12.63
CA VAL A 6 -5.10 0.50 13.69
C VAL A 6 -3.76 -0.05 13.22
N PHE A 7 -2.75 0.81 13.24
CA PHE A 7 -1.39 0.39 12.94
C PHE A 7 -0.85 -0.45 14.13
N PRO A 8 -0.14 -1.57 13.87
CA PRO A 8 0.42 -2.42 14.92
C PRO A 8 1.24 -1.62 15.93
N GLN A 9 1.07 -1.94 17.20
CA GLN A 9 1.92 -1.40 18.27
C GLN A 9 3.19 -2.24 18.41
N VAL A 10 4.12 -1.79 19.25
CA VAL A 10 5.42 -2.46 19.47
C VAL A 10 5.22 -3.92 19.91
N GLU A 11 4.18 -4.18 20.69
CA GLU A 11 3.84 -5.51 21.21
C GLU A 11 3.36 -6.47 20.11
N ASP A 12 2.80 -5.94 19.02
CA ASP A 12 2.25 -6.72 17.91
C ASP A 12 3.33 -7.09 16.86
N LEU A 13 4.45 -6.36 16.84
CA LEU A 13 5.50 -6.50 15.82
C LEU A 13 6.06 -7.93 15.68
N PRO A 14 6.31 -8.72 16.75
CA PRO A 14 6.79 -10.09 16.60
C PRO A 14 5.80 -10.97 15.80
N THR A 15 4.50 -10.79 16.03
CA THR A 15 3.44 -11.52 15.32
C THR A 15 3.41 -11.09 13.86
N VAL A 16 3.32 -9.78 13.60
CA VAL A 16 3.25 -9.23 12.23
C VAL A 16 4.45 -9.69 11.39
N LYS A 17 5.67 -9.61 11.93
CA LYS A 17 6.88 -10.07 11.24
C LYS A 17 6.86 -11.58 11.00
N GLY A 18 6.38 -12.35 11.97
CA GLY A 18 6.21 -13.80 11.84
C GLY A 18 5.24 -14.18 10.73
N ASP A 19 4.12 -13.47 10.61
CA ASP A 19 3.10 -13.75 9.61
C ASP A 19 3.60 -13.46 8.18
N PHE A 20 4.29 -12.32 7.97
CA PHE A 20 4.92 -12.03 6.69
C PHE A 20 6.04 -13.02 6.33
N TYR A 21 6.84 -13.43 7.33
CA TYR A 21 7.87 -14.43 7.12
C TYR A 21 7.29 -15.81 6.76
N ALA A 22 6.15 -16.17 7.33
CA ALA A 22 5.42 -17.38 6.98
C ALA A 22 4.85 -17.33 5.56
N LEU A 23 4.43 -16.15 5.09
CA LEU A 23 3.84 -15.94 3.76
C LEU A 23 4.89 -15.96 2.64
N GLY A 24 6.01 -15.25 2.80
CA GLY A 24 6.96 -15.01 1.71
C GLY A 24 8.43 -15.19 2.06
N HIS A 25 8.75 -15.64 3.28
CA HIS A 25 10.11 -15.79 3.79
C HIS A 25 10.96 -14.51 3.79
N ILE A 26 10.30 -13.35 3.74
CA ILE A 26 10.95 -12.04 3.87
C ILE A 26 10.94 -11.63 5.34
N PRO A 27 12.11 -11.52 6.00
CA PRO A 27 12.16 -11.16 7.41
C PRO A 27 11.80 -9.68 7.62
N ASN A 28 11.34 -9.36 8.84
CA ASN A 28 11.18 -8.01 9.36
C ASN A 28 10.21 -7.09 8.57
N ILE A 29 9.29 -7.67 7.80
CA ILE A 29 8.20 -6.91 7.17
C ILE A 29 7.15 -6.56 8.24
N MET A 30 6.80 -5.28 8.31
CA MET A 30 5.76 -4.76 9.23
C MET A 30 4.46 -4.39 8.51
N GLY A 31 4.45 -4.46 7.19
CA GLY A 31 3.31 -4.15 6.35
C GLY A 31 3.68 -4.12 4.88
N ALA A 32 2.68 -4.33 4.05
CA ALA A 32 2.70 -4.12 2.61
C ALA A 32 2.09 -2.75 2.30
N ILE A 33 2.79 -1.88 1.56
CA ILE A 33 2.32 -0.54 1.21
C ILE A 33 2.15 -0.39 -0.30
N ASP A 34 1.03 0.19 -0.71
CA ASP A 34 0.79 0.56 -2.11
C ASP A 34 -0.14 1.79 -2.20
N GLY A 35 -0.14 2.45 -3.36
CA GLY A 35 -1.02 3.57 -3.71
C GLY A 35 -2.07 3.15 -4.73
N SER A 36 -3.35 3.30 -4.39
CA SER A 36 -4.47 3.04 -5.29
C SER A 36 -5.16 4.32 -5.74
N HIS A 37 -5.54 4.41 -7.01
CA HIS A 37 -6.25 5.55 -7.56
C HIS A 37 -7.77 5.37 -7.49
N VAL A 38 -8.44 6.19 -6.68
CA VAL A 38 -9.91 6.27 -6.63
C VAL A 38 -10.39 7.29 -7.65
N ALA A 39 -11.11 6.84 -8.67
CA ALA A 39 -11.60 7.70 -9.74
C ALA A 39 -12.57 8.78 -9.23
N LEU A 40 -12.42 9.99 -9.75
CA LEU A 40 -13.28 11.13 -9.47
C LEU A 40 -14.15 11.47 -10.68
N VAL A 41 -15.37 11.91 -10.40
CA VAL A 41 -16.15 12.66 -11.39
C VAL A 41 -15.42 13.97 -11.67
N HIS A 42 -15.34 14.35 -12.94
CA HIS A 42 -14.54 15.46 -13.46
C HIS A 42 -14.54 16.70 -12.54
N PRO A 43 -13.39 17.03 -11.90
CA PRO A 43 -13.31 18.15 -10.98
C PRO A 43 -13.27 19.48 -11.73
N HIS A 44 -14.19 20.39 -11.43
CA HIS A 44 -14.29 21.70 -12.09
C HIS A 44 -13.17 22.69 -11.74
N ARG A 45 -12.40 22.44 -10.68
CA ARG A 45 -11.32 23.31 -10.20
C ARG A 45 -10.02 22.54 -10.08
N SER A 46 -8.93 23.15 -10.52
CA SER A 46 -7.59 22.58 -10.44
C SER A 46 -7.50 21.18 -11.06
N GLU A 47 -8.27 20.91 -12.12
CA GLU A 47 -8.42 19.59 -12.75
C GLU A 47 -7.09 18.85 -12.93
N GLN A 48 -6.07 19.59 -13.40
CA GLN A 48 -4.74 19.06 -13.69
C GLN A 48 -4.06 18.38 -12.50
N VAL A 49 -4.34 18.81 -11.26
CA VAL A 49 -3.74 18.18 -10.07
C VAL A 49 -4.37 16.81 -9.77
N TYR A 50 -5.59 16.56 -10.23
CA TYR A 50 -6.24 15.26 -10.04
C TYR A 50 -5.95 14.29 -11.17
N ARG A 51 -5.34 14.75 -12.27
CA ARG A 51 -5.02 13.91 -13.43
C ARG A 51 -3.82 13.01 -13.13
N ASN A 52 -4.03 11.71 -13.19
CA ASN A 52 -2.99 10.70 -12.98
C ASN A 52 -2.24 10.34 -14.27
N ARG A 53 -1.27 9.42 -14.15
CA ARG A 53 -0.47 8.91 -15.28
C ARG A 53 -1.32 8.19 -16.34
N LYS A 54 -2.45 7.59 -15.94
CA LYS A 54 -3.45 6.95 -16.83
C LYS A 54 -4.44 7.95 -17.44
N SER A 55 -4.18 9.26 -17.32
CA SER A 55 -4.98 10.35 -17.92
C SER A 55 -6.44 10.47 -17.44
N TYR A 56 -6.77 9.95 -16.26
CA TYR A 56 -8.08 10.18 -15.63
C TYR A 56 -7.94 10.90 -14.27
N HIS A 57 -9.05 11.45 -13.78
CA HIS A 57 -9.09 12.18 -12.50
C HIS A 57 -9.22 11.21 -11.33
N SER A 58 -8.37 11.35 -10.32
CA SER A 58 -8.40 10.47 -9.16
C SER A 58 -7.88 11.15 -7.90
N MET A 59 -8.22 10.55 -6.76
CA MET A 59 -7.47 10.68 -5.51
C MET A 59 -6.47 9.52 -5.44
N ASN A 60 -5.25 9.80 -5.01
CA ASN A 60 -4.28 8.77 -4.66
C ASN A 60 -4.49 8.38 -3.18
N VAL A 61 -4.79 7.10 -2.95
CA VAL A 61 -5.06 6.51 -1.64
C VAL A 61 -3.93 5.55 -1.33
N GLN A 62 -3.03 5.95 -0.44
CA GLN A 62 -2.00 5.07 0.09
C GLN A 62 -2.56 4.23 1.22
N MET A 63 -2.27 2.93 1.22
CA MET A 63 -2.73 1.98 2.24
C MET A 63 -1.58 1.11 2.71
N VAL A 64 -1.61 0.71 3.98
CA VAL A 64 -0.76 -0.37 4.51
C VAL A 64 -1.63 -1.54 4.91
N CYS A 65 -1.28 -2.72 4.43
CA CYS A 65 -1.94 -3.98 4.75
C CYS A 65 -1.01 -4.89 5.56
N LEU A 66 -1.61 -5.70 6.42
CA LEU A 66 -0.94 -6.78 7.13
C LEU A 66 -0.99 -8.08 6.31
N ALA A 67 -0.28 -9.12 6.78
CA ALA A 67 -0.17 -10.40 6.08
C ALA A 67 -1.51 -11.13 5.90
N ASP A 68 -2.48 -10.85 6.76
CA ASP A 68 -3.85 -11.36 6.74
C ASP A 68 -4.82 -10.47 5.92
N GLN A 69 -4.28 -9.56 5.11
CA GLN A 69 -5.00 -8.65 4.20
C GLN A 69 -5.86 -7.58 4.91
N TYR A 70 -5.67 -7.38 6.22
CA TYR A 70 -6.32 -6.28 6.93
C TYR A 70 -5.59 -4.96 6.70
N ILE A 71 -6.37 -3.91 6.45
CA ILE A 71 -5.88 -2.54 6.29
C ILE A 71 -5.57 -1.96 7.67
N SER A 72 -4.30 -1.65 7.93
CA SER A 72 -3.82 -1.09 9.19
C SER A 72 -3.57 0.42 9.11
N HIS A 73 -3.46 0.97 7.90
CA HIS A 73 -3.30 2.41 7.67
C HIS A 73 -3.88 2.84 6.33
N VAL A 74 -4.46 4.05 6.28
CA VAL A 74 -5.00 4.65 5.06
C VAL A 74 -4.66 6.15 5.04
N ASN A 75 -4.24 6.64 3.88
CA ASN A 75 -4.01 8.05 3.60
C ASN A 75 -4.58 8.43 2.23
N ALA A 76 -5.75 9.09 2.26
CA ALA A 76 -6.50 9.50 1.07
C ALA A 76 -6.44 11.03 0.81
N MET A 77 -5.36 11.69 1.24
CA MET A 77 -5.27 13.16 1.24
C MET A 77 -4.67 13.77 -0.03
N PHE A 78 -4.24 12.94 -0.99
CA PHE A 78 -3.44 13.40 -2.12
C PHE A 78 -4.16 13.28 -3.47
N PRO A 79 -4.04 14.30 -4.34
CA PRO A 79 -4.54 14.20 -5.71
C PRO A 79 -3.80 13.17 -6.56
N GLY A 80 -4.45 12.69 -7.63
CA GLY A 80 -3.92 11.67 -8.54
C GLY A 80 -2.65 12.05 -9.31
N SER A 81 -2.26 13.33 -9.36
CA SER A 81 -0.99 13.73 -9.96
C SER A 81 0.22 13.56 -9.03
N VAL A 82 0.00 13.24 -7.74
CA VAL A 82 1.06 13.18 -6.74
C VAL A 82 1.72 11.81 -6.72
N HIS A 83 3.06 11.80 -6.74
CA HIS A 83 3.87 10.59 -6.67
C HIS A 83 3.81 9.90 -5.30
N GLU A 84 3.82 8.57 -5.31
CA GLU A 84 3.74 7.69 -4.14
C GLU A 84 4.86 7.98 -3.14
N ALA A 85 6.09 8.20 -3.61
CA ALA A 85 7.22 8.57 -2.76
C ALA A 85 7.01 9.89 -2.00
N TYR A 86 6.29 10.84 -2.60
CA TYR A 86 5.92 12.09 -1.92
C TYR A 86 4.84 11.83 -0.87
N ILE A 87 3.84 10.99 -1.18
CA ILE A 87 2.79 10.62 -0.24
C ILE A 87 3.38 9.91 0.98
N LEU A 88 4.26 8.92 0.78
CA LEU A 88 4.93 8.19 1.85
C LEU A 88 5.68 9.13 2.80
N ARG A 89 6.50 10.05 2.24
CA ARG A 89 7.26 11.03 3.03
C ARG A 89 6.38 12.02 3.80
N ASN A 90 5.17 12.28 3.33
CA ASN A 90 4.21 13.20 3.95
C ASN A 90 3.05 12.46 4.64
N SER A 91 3.19 11.16 4.88
CA SER A 91 2.24 10.35 5.65
C SER A 91 2.65 10.28 7.13
N SER A 92 1.85 9.62 7.97
CA SER A 92 2.27 9.31 9.34
C SER A 92 3.21 8.10 9.41
N ILE A 93 3.39 7.34 8.32
CA ILE A 93 4.19 6.10 8.29
C ILE A 93 5.62 6.29 8.80
N PRO A 94 6.38 7.32 8.38
CA PRO A 94 7.74 7.55 8.90
C PRO A 94 7.81 7.79 10.42
N TYR A 95 6.70 8.16 11.06
CA TYR A 95 6.64 8.38 12.52
C TYR A 95 6.19 7.14 13.29
N VAL A 96 5.27 6.34 12.71
CA VAL A 96 4.81 5.08 13.33
C VAL A 96 5.75 3.91 13.06
N VAL A 97 6.56 4.03 12.00
CA VAL A 97 7.73 3.22 11.76
C VAL A 97 8.94 4.15 11.91
N PRO A 98 9.46 4.37 13.13
CA PRO A 98 10.60 5.26 13.40
C PRO A 98 11.88 4.92 12.60
N PHE A 99 11.84 3.83 11.84
CA PHE A 99 12.92 3.06 11.26
C PHE A 99 12.84 2.91 9.73
N LEU A 100 12.02 3.72 9.05
CA LEU A 100 12.13 3.88 7.58
C LEU A 100 13.29 4.79 7.14
N GLN A 101 13.97 5.44 8.08
CA GLN A 101 15.33 5.92 7.84
C GLN A 101 16.25 4.72 8.03
N GLU A 102 17.01 4.39 6.98
CA GLU A 102 17.92 3.25 6.87
C GLU A 102 18.48 2.80 8.23
N ASP A 103 18.28 1.52 8.54
CA ASP A 103 18.66 0.82 9.78
C ASP A 103 17.65 0.88 10.95
N GLY A 104 16.53 0.17 10.76
CA GLY A 104 15.80 -0.49 11.85
C GLY A 104 16.73 -1.16 12.87
N PRO A 105 16.35 -1.31 14.15
CA PRO A 105 17.21 -1.93 15.16
C PRO A 105 17.54 -3.41 14.80
N ASP A 106 16.81 -3.95 13.82
CA ASP A 106 16.96 -5.25 13.17
C ASP A 106 16.75 -5.21 11.63
N GLY A 107 16.69 -4.02 11.00
CA GLY A 107 16.41 -3.90 9.55
C GLY A 107 14.93 -4.02 9.15
N SER A 108 14.00 -3.68 10.04
CA SER A 108 12.55 -3.68 9.74
C SER A 108 12.12 -2.67 8.68
N VAL A 109 11.20 -3.08 7.79
CA VAL A 109 10.69 -2.24 6.69
C VAL A 109 9.18 -2.41 6.48
N VAL A 110 8.58 -1.42 5.81
CA VAL A 110 7.28 -1.57 5.13
C VAL A 110 7.58 -1.78 3.66
N ALA A 111 7.20 -2.93 3.12
CA ALA A 111 7.54 -3.31 1.76
C ALA A 111 6.61 -2.62 0.77
N ALA A 112 7.17 -1.87 -0.17
CA ALA A 112 6.41 -1.44 -1.34
C ALA A 112 5.98 -2.67 -2.13
N VAL A 113 4.68 -2.77 -2.40
CA VAL A 113 4.12 -3.83 -3.22
C VAL A 113 3.77 -3.21 -4.55
N GLU A 114 4.37 -3.72 -5.61
CA GLU A 114 3.89 -3.44 -6.97
C GLU A 114 2.62 -4.28 -7.18
N PRO A 115 1.54 -3.71 -7.73
CA PRO A 115 0.37 -4.50 -8.08
C PRO A 115 0.80 -5.60 -9.06
N VAL A 116 0.35 -6.83 -8.80
CA VAL A 116 0.34 -7.87 -9.83
C VAL A 116 -0.58 -7.32 -10.92
N ASP A 117 -0.07 -7.16 -12.15
CA ASP A 117 -0.88 -6.68 -13.25
C ASP A 117 -2.05 -7.66 -13.42
N SER A 118 -3.26 -7.23 -13.01
CA SER A 118 -4.48 -8.06 -13.04
C SER A 118 -4.78 -8.61 -14.44
N ASP A 119 -4.28 -7.91 -15.46
CA ASP A 119 -4.41 -8.29 -16.87
C ASP A 119 -3.53 -9.53 -17.20
N GLU A 120 -2.45 -9.79 -16.47
CA GLU A 120 -1.62 -11.01 -16.63
C GLU A 120 -2.25 -12.22 -15.93
N GLU A 121 -2.88 -12.02 -14.77
CA GLU A 121 -3.53 -13.08 -14.00
C GLU A 121 -4.82 -13.59 -14.69
N GLU A 122 -5.65 -12.69 -15.25
CA GLU A 122 -6.80 -13.08 -16.08
C GLU A 122 -6.37 -13.82 -17.36
N ALA A 123 -5.25 -13.40 -17.99
CA ALA A 123 -4.74 -14.05 -19.19
C ALA A 123 -4.18 -15.46 -18.92
N GLU A 124 -3.54 -15.68 -17.77
CA GLU A 124 -3.08 -17.00 -17.34
C GLU A 124 -4.25 -17.93 -16.96
N GLU A 125 -5.29 -17.40 -16.30
CA GLU A 125 -6.51 -18.17 -16.01
C GLU A 125 -7.28 -18.54 -17.28
N GLU A 126 -7.39 -17.63 -18.26
CA GLU A 126 -7.99 -17.92 -19.56
C GLU A 126 -7.16 -18.92 -20.39
N ASP A 127 -5.82 -18.85 -20.36
CA ASP A 127 -4.97 -19.84 -21.05
C ASP A 127 -5.05 -21.21 -20.36
N MET A 128 -5.15 -21.27 -19.03
CA MET A 128 -5.39 -22.53 -18.30
C MET A 128 -6.73 -23.16 -18.64
N GLN A 129 -7.80 -22.36 -18.78
CA GLN A 129 -9.13 -22.86 -19.12
C GLN A 129 -9.27 -23.30 -20.59
N ASN A 130 -8.38 -22.86 -21.47
CA ASN A 130 -8.41 -23.17 -22.91
C ASN A 130 -7.47 -24.32 -23.33
N ARG A 131 -6.84 -25.03 -22.36
CA ARG A 131 -5.89 -26.14 -22.61
C ARG A 131 -6.53 -27.54 -22.64
N ASP A 132 -7.85 -27.65 -22.75
CA ASP A 132 -8.58 -28.92 -22.95
C ASP A 132 -9.07 -29.12 -24.39
#